data_AF-A0A2A2H5Y8-F1
#
_entry.id   AF-A0A2A2H5Y8-F1
#
_cell.length_a   1.000
_cell.length_b   1.000
_cell.length_c   1.000
_cell.angle_alpha   90.00
_cell.angle_beta   90.00
_cell.angle_gamma   90.00
#
_symmetry.space_group_name_H-M   'P 1'
#
loop_
_entity.id
_entity.type
_entity.pdbx_description
1 polymer ?
#
loop_
_entity_poly.entity_id
_entity_poly.type
_entity_poly.pdbx_seq_one_letter_code
_entity_poly.pdbx_strand_id
1 'polypeptide(L)'
;MSLLSQQHDAMQNITGKFPSMTWSQGLAGDASFGGVFRNDGFIGPGDSGTHETATFQVGFDASRVVRTTNETRPKNIAVIFIIKAG
;
A
#
# COMPACT_ATOMS: atom_id res chain seq x y z
N MET A 1 -22.80 8.52 -24.08
CA MET A 1 -22.24 7.22 -23.66
C MET A 1 -20.81 7.14 -24.17
N SER A 2 -19.81 7.12 -23.29
CA SER A 2 -18.40 7.04 -23.71
C SER A 2 -18.01 5.58 -23.94
N LEU A 3 -18.03 5.18 -25.22
CA LEU A 3 -17.77 3.83 -25.71
C LEU A 3 -16.28 3.41 -25.64
N LEU A 4 -15.39 4.27 -25.13
CA LEU A 4 -13.94 4.07 -25.12
C LEU A 4 -13.29 4.18 -23.73
N SER A 5 -14.08 4.11 -22.65
CA SER A 5 -13.53 4.22 -21.29
C SER A 5 -13.94 3.08 -20.34
N GLN A 6 -14.47 1.96 -20.85
CA GLN A 6 -14.68 0.79 -19.99
C GLN A 6 -13.33 0.24 -19.54
N GLN A 7 -12.91 0.64 -18.34
CA GLN A 7 -11.71 0.19 -17.67
C GLN A 7 -11.96 -1.25 -17.20
N HIS A 8 -11.76 -2.22 -18.09
CA HIS A 8 -12.01 -3.64 -17.80
C HIS A 8 -11.11 -4.23 -16.70
N ASP A 9 -10.03 -3.52 -16.36
CA ASP A 9 -9.18 -3.85 -15.21
C ASP A 9 -8.65 -2.54 -14.62
N ALA A 10 -9.46 -1.97 -13.72
CA ALA A 10 -9.00 -0.88 -12.88
C ALA A 10 -8.03 -1.44 -11.83
N MET A 11 -7.01 -0.66 -11.47
CA MET A 11 -6.15 -1.00 -10.33
C MET A 11 -7.02 -1.36 -9.12
N GLN A 12 -6.72 -2.49 -8.48
CA GLN A 12 -7.47 -2.96 -7.33
C GLN A 12 -7.49 -1.88 -6.23
N ASN A 13 -8.60 -1.74 -5.52
CA ASN A 13 -8.67 -0.81 -4.40
C ASN A 13 -7.71 -1.27 -3.30
N ILE A 14 -6.82 -0.38 -2.86
CA ILE A 14 -5.83 -0.65 -1.83
C ILE A 14 -6.16 0.21 -0.62
N THR A 15 -6.57 -0.42 0.47
CA THR A 15 -6.93 0.28 1.70
C THR A 15 -6.21 -0.32 2.90
N GLY A 16 -6.09 0.50 3.93
CA GLY A 16 -5.53 0.10 5.20
C GLY A 16 -5.69 1.21 6.23
N LYS A 17 -5.35 0.88 7.46
CA LYS A 17 -5.27 1.83 8.56
C LYS A 17 -4.06 1.53 9.43
N PHE A 18 -3.49 2.57 10.01
CA PHE A 18 -2.51 2.48 11.08
C PHE A 18 -2.93 3.46 12.18
N PRO A 19 -2.51 3.24 13.44
CA PRO A 19 -2.86 4.14 14.53
C PRO A 19 -2.29 5.56 14.31
N SER A 20 -2.95 6.58 14.86
CA SER A 20 -2.37 7.91 15.08
C SER A 20 -0.96 7.82 15.69
N MET A 21 -0.09 8.80 15.42
CA MET A 21 1.31 8.75 15.85
C MET A 21 1.55 9.35 17.26
N THR A 22 0.52 9.94 17.88
CA THR A 22 0.61 10.48 19.24
C THR A 22 0.11 9.43 20.23
N TRP A 23 0.96 8.46 20.57
CA TRP A 23 0.62 7.44 21.56
C TRP A 23 1.70 7.35 22.64
N SER A 24 1.23 7.18 23.89
CA SER A 24 2.11 6.82 25.01
C SER A 24 2.75 5.45 24.75
N GLN A 25 4.00 5.26 25.18
CA GLN A 25 4.75 4.02 24.99
C GLN A 25 3.90 2.78 25.37
N GLY A 26 3.90 1.76 24.51
CA GLY A 26 3.25 0.47 24.78
C GLY A 26 1.80 0.34 24.30
N LEU A 27 1.19 1.39 23.72
CA LEU A 27 -0.20 1.34 23.23
C LEU A 27 -0.34 1.13 21.71
N ALA A 28 0.75 1.30 20.93
CA ALA A 28 0.79 0.96 19.51
C ALA A 28 1.08 -0.54 19.32
N GLY A 29 0.10 -1.38 19.70
CA GLY A 29 0.15 -2.82 19.41
C GLY A 29 -0.17 -3.13 17.94
N ASP A 30 0.32 -4.27 17.44
CA ASP A 30 0.11 -4.74 16.06
C ASP A 30 -1.38 -4.83 15.68
N ALA A 31 -2.26 -5.03 16.66
CA ALA A 31 -3.72 -5.08 16.47
C ALA A 31 -4.33 -3.77 15.92
N SER A 32 -3.62 -2.64 16.04
CA SER A 32 -4.08 -1.34 15.53
C SER A 32 -3.79 -1.14 14.03
N PHE A 33 -2.95 -1.99 13.44
CA PHE A 33 -2.59 -1.95 12.03
C PHE A 33 -3.52 -2.83 11.19
N GLY A 34 -3.84 -2.42 9.97
CA GLY A 34 -4.74 -3.16 9.09
C GLY A 34 -4.56 -2.84 7.61
N GLY A 35 -5.00 -3.78 6.77
CA GLY A 35 -4.90 -3.67 5.32
C GLY A 35 -3.44 -3.72 4.85
N VAL A 36 -3.01 -2.70 4.11
CA VAL A 36 -1.61 -2.59 3.64
C VAL A 36 -0.59 -2.20 4.71
N PHE A 37 -1.02 -1.57 5.80
CA PHE A 37 -0.09 -1.05 6.80
C PHE A 37 0.25 -2.09 7.85
N ARG A 38 1.53 -2.23 8.17
CA ARG A 38 2.06 -3.10 9.23
C ARG A 38 2.99 -2.32 10.15
N ASN A 39 3.13 -2.79 11.37
CA ASN A 39 4.10 -2.28 12.32
C ASN A 39 5.48 -2.84 11.94
N ASP A 40 6.44 -1.98 11.64
CA ASP A 40 7.83 -2.36 11.36
C ASP A 40 8.71 -2.21 12.60
N GLY A 41 8.10 -1.87 13.74
CA GLY A 41 8.73 -1.85 15.04
C GLY A 41 9.03 -0.45 15.56
N PHE A 42 9.46 -0.42 16.83
CA PHE A 42 9.90 0.78 17.52
C PHE A 42 11.24 1.26 16.97
N ILE A 43 11.35 2.56 16.68
CA ILE A 43 12.60 3.16 16.18
C ILE A 43 13.21 4.19 17.14
N GLY A 44 12.50 4.59 18.19
CA GLY A 44 13.03 5.52 19.19
C GLY A 44 11.94 6.31 19.92
N PRO A 45 12.32 7.10 20.93
CA PRO A 45 11.39 8.02 21.59
C PRO A 45 10.85 9.07 20.60
N GLY A 46 9.59 9.47 20.76
CA GLY A 46 8.94 10.49 19.94
C GLY A 46 9.13 11.92 20.43
N ASP A 47 9.74 12.06 21.61
CA ASP A 47 10.07 13.33 22.24
C ASP A 47 11.48 13.24 22.85
N SER A 48 12.15 14.38 22.99
CA SER A 48 13.49 14.48 23.56
C SER A 48 13.49 14.74 25.08
N GLY A 49 12.33 14.62 25.73
CA GLY A 49 12.12 15.04 27.11
C GLY A 49 11.79 13.87 28.01
N THR A 50 10.49 13.67 28.28
CA THR A 50 10.01 12.61 29.17
C THR A 50 10.15 11.22 28.54
N HIS A 51 10.37 11.17 27.23
CA HIS A 51 10.40 9.95 26.42
C HIS A 51 9.09 9.15 26.58
N GLU A 52 7.98 9.79 26.92
CA GLU A 52 6.71 9.10 27.15
C GLU A 52 6.01 8.71 25.86
N THR A 53 6.44 9.28 24.74
CA THR A 53 5.94 8.95 23.40
C THR A 53 6.92 8.05 22.65
N ALA A 54 6.38 7.16 21.82
CA ALA A 54 7.19 6.27 21.00
C ALA A 54 7.01 6.56 19.50
N THR A 55 8.11 6.54 18.77
CA THR A 55 8.12 6.56 17.31
C THR A 55 8.20 5.13 16.78
N PHE A 56 7.33 4.81 15.84
CA PHE A 56 7.29 3.52 15.16
C PHE A 56 7.48 3.69 13.67
N GLN A 57 8.09 2.69 13.04
CA GLN A 57 8.11 2.59 11.59
C GLN A 57 6.81 1.94 11.11
N VAL A 58 6.17 2.55 10.13
CA VAL A 58 4.99 1.98 9.46
C VAL A 58 5.42 1.45 8.10
N GLY A 59 5.32 0.14 7.91
CA GLY A 59 5.52 -0.49 6.62
C GLY A 59 4.27 -0.41 5.77
N PHE A 60 4.43 -0.12 4.48
CA PHE A 60 3.39 -0.25 3.46
C PHE A 60 3.70 -1.45 2.58
N ASP A 61 2.78 -2.42 2.53
CA ASP A 61 2.90 -3.59 1.68
C ASP A 61 1.55 -3.90 1.01
N ALA A 62 1.46 -3.59 -0.28
CA ALA A 62 0.28 -3.84 -1.10
C ALA A 62 -0.02 -5.34 -1.27
N SER A 63 1.00 -6.22 -1.20
CA SER A 63 0.84 -7.66 -1.40
C SER A 63 -0.04 -8.32 -0.34
N ARG A 64 -0.27 -7.63 0.78
CA ARG A 64 -1.12 -8.07 1.89
C ARG A 64 -2.62 -8.00 1.58
N VAL A 65 -3.03 -7.22 0.58
CA VAL A 65 -4.46 -7.04 0.23
C VAL A 65 -4.76 -7.21 -1.25
N VAL A 66 -3.75 -7.05 -2.12
CA VAL A 66 -3.88 -7.18 -3.57
C VAL A 66 -2.73 -7.99 -4.15
N ARG A 67 -2.93 -8.59 -5.33
CA ARG A 67 -1.85 -9.27 -6.05
C ARG A 67 -0.90 -8.21 -6.61
N THR A 68 0.38 -8.31 -6.31
CA THR A 68 1.41 -7.39 -6.81
C THR A 68 2.18 -8.00 -7.99
N THR A 69 2.58 -7.14 -8.93
CA THR A 69 3.36 -7.44 -10.13
C THR A 69 4.12 -6.17 -10.50
N ASN A 70 5.21 -6.28 -11.28
CA ASN A 70 5.94 -5.11 -11.80
C ASN A 70 5.12 -4.25 -12.77
N GLU A 71 4.03 -4.80 -13.32
CA GLU A 71 3.13 -4.11 -14.25
C GLU A 71 1.66 -4.45 -13.90
N THR A 72 0.81 -3.42 -13.79
CA THR A 72 -0.64 -3.56 -13.69
C THR A 72 -1.23 -3.32 -15.07
N ARG A 73 -1.77 -4.37 -15.70
CA ARG A 73 -2.38 -4.31 -17.03
C ARG A 73 -3.67 -5.11 -17.09
N PRO A 74 -4.68 -4.67 -17.85
CA PRO A 74 -5.84 -5.49 -18.14
C PRO A 74 -5.48 -6.83 -18.78
N LYS A 75 -6.42 -7.78 -18.75
CA LYS A 75 -6.32 -9.01 -19.54
C LYS A 75 -5.93 -8.67 -20.98
N ASN A 76 -4.75 -9.09 -21.40
CA ASN A 76 -4.22 -8.88 -22.74
C ASN A 76 -3.85 -10.22 -23.40
N ILE A 77 -3.80 -10.21 -24.72
CA ILE A 77 -3.26 -11.30 -25.55
C ILE A 77 -2.03 -10.73 -26.24
N ALA A 78 -0.89 -11.40 -26.09
CA ALA A 78 0.33 -11.00 -26.78
C ALA A 78 0.21 -11.31 -28.28
N VAL A 79 0.48 -10.32 -29.12
CA VAL A 79 0.44 -10.45 -30.59
C VAL A 79 1.70 -9.85 -31.22
N ILE A 80 2.11 -10.40 -32.36
CA ILE A 80 3.18 -9.84 -33.19
C ILE A 80 2.52 -8.94 -34.25
N PHE A 81 2.93 -7.68 -34.33
CA PHE A 81 2.49 -6.77 -35.39
C PHE A 81 3.50 -6.79 -36.54
N ILE A 82 3.02 -7.09 -37.75
CA ILE A 82 3.77 -6.96 -39.00
C ILE A 82 3.16 -5.82 -39.80
N ILE A 83 3.98 -4.86 -40.21
CA ILE A 83 3.55 -3.72 -41.02
C ILE A 83 4.02 -3.96 -42.45
N LYS A 84 3.11 -3.80 -43.41
CA LYS A 84 3.49 -3.77 -44.83
C LYS A 84 4.16 -2.43 -45.12
N ALA A 85 5.46 -2.45 -45.41
CA ALA A 85 6.14 -1.28 -45.96
C ALA A 85 5.62 -0.98 -47.38
N GLY A 86 5.37 0.29 -47.66
CA GLY A 86 5.05 0.81 -48.98
C GLY A 86 6.30 1.04 -49.81
#